data_AF-A0AAU0VXT3-F1
#
_entry.id   AF-A0AAU0VXT3-F1
#
_cell.length_a   1.000
_cell.length_b   1.000
_cell.length_c   1.000
_cell.angle_alpha   90.00
_cell.angle_beta   90.00
_cell.angle_gamma   90.00
#
_symmetry.space_group_name_H-M   'P 1'
#
loop_
_entity.id
_entity.type
_entity.pdbx_description
1 polymer ?
#
loop_
_entity_poly.entity_id
_entity_poly.type
_entity_poly.pdbx_seq_one_letter_code
_entity_poly.pdbx_strand_id
1 'polypeptide(L)'
;MTHARRARTAIRAMLAHPEAARRPVPSAKAARAALRPLGALSRAAREREGADTARELVAIAVRDALADAFHLGRTYALSPQDLEQLHLGRLAGRPFPARTTDRAAALACYVGNLRRLADAYGLNEDQLFDDAEEVYKHEIA
;
A
#
# COMPACT_ATOMS: atom_id res chain seq x y z
N MET A 1 -0.43 10.90 14.47
CA MET A 1 0.33 11.12 13.23
C MET A 1 -0.66 11.04 12.07
N THR A 2 -0.70 11.99 11.13
CA THR A 2 -1.73 11.99 10.05
C THR A 2 -1.53 10.85 9.04
N HIS A 3 -2.60 10.37 8.40
CA HIS A 3 -2.57 9.34 7.34
C HIS A 3 -1.52 9.66 6.26
N ALA A 4 -1.54 10.91 5.75
CA ALA A 4 -0.57 11.38 4.76
C ALA A 4 0.89 11.29 5.25
N ARG A 5 1.16 11.55 6.53
CA ARG A 5 2.53 11.43 7.08
C ARG A 5 2.95 9.97 7.25
N ARG A 6 2.03 9.08 7.65
CA ARG A 6 2.26 7.62 7.69
C ARG A 6 2.61 7.10 6.30
N ALA A 7 1.74 7.34 5.30
CA ALA A 7 1.95 6.90 3.93
C ALA A 7 3.28 7.42 3.34
N ARG A 8 3.62 8.71 3.52
CA ARG A 8 4.91 9.25 3.06
C ARG A 8 6.11 8.58 3.72
N THR A 9 6.00 8.25 5.01
CA THR A 9 7.06 7.52 5.73
C THR A 9 7.25 6.12 5.15
N ALA A 10 6.15 5.39 4.93
CA ALA A 10 6.17 4.06 4.34
C ALA A 10 6.73 4.08 2.91
N ILE A 11 6.30 5.02 2.06
CA ILE A 11 6.80 5.20 0.70
C ILE A 11 8.31 5.47 0.70
N ARG A 12 8.81 6.32 1.59
CA ARG A 12 10.27 6.57 1.69
C ARG A 12 11.04 5.31 2.05
N ALA A 13 10.55 4.55 3.03
CA ALA A 13 11.20 3.31 3.45
C ALA A 13 11.15 2.23 2.35
N MET A 14 10.03 2.16 1.61
CA MET A 14 9.91 1.34 0.43
C MET A 14 10.94 1.74 -0.62
N LEU A 15 11.01 3.03 -1.01
CA LEU A 15 11.90 3.52 -2.06
C LEU A 15 13.40 3.31 -1.75
N ALA A 16 13.77 3.26 -0.47
CA ALA A 16 15.12 2.89 -0.04
C ALA A 16 15.44 1.39 -0.27
N HIS A 17 14.44 0.54 -0.49
CA HIS A 17 14.61 -0.88 -0.76
C HIS A 17 15.02 -1.11 -2.23
N PRO A 18 16.06 -1.95 -2.51
CA PRO A 18 16.57 -2.17 -3.87
C PRO A 18 15.51 -2.64 -4.89
N GLU A 19 14.47 -3.35 -4.45
CA GLU A 19 13.43 -3.88 -5.34
C GLU A 19 12.25 -2.92 -5.59
N ALA A 20 12.18 -1.76 -4.93
CA ALA A 20 10.97 -0.94 -4.93
C ALA A 20 10.60 -0.33 -6.29
N ALA A 21 11.59 0.02 -7.11
CA ALA A 21 11.42 0.61 -8.43
C ALA A 21 12.05 -0.21 -9.57
N ARG A 22 12.84 -1.25 -9.26
CA ARG A 22 13.62 -2.00 -10.26
C ARG A 22 12.83 -3.05 -11.04
N ARG A 23 11.61 -3.37 -10.64
CA ARG A 23 10.81 -4.44 -11.28
C ARG A 23 9.44 -3.94 -11.73
N PRO A 24 9.00 -4.30 -12.95
CA PRO A 24 7.62 -4.06 -13.39
C PRO A 24 6.63 -4.80 -12.49
N VAL A 25 7.04 -5.98 -11.99
CA VAL A 25 6.27 -6.74 -11.01
C VAL A 25 6.46 -6.17 -9.60
N PRO A 26 5.39 -5.96 -8.83
CA PRO A 26 5.47 -5.58 -7.42
C PRO A 26 6.32 -6.52 -6.55
N SER A 27 6.81 -6.02 -5.42
CA SER A 27 7.64 -6.78 -4.46
C SER A 27 7.05 -6.78 -3.05
N ALA A 28 6.75 -7.98 -2.54
CA ALA A 28 6.37 -8.19 -1.14
C ALA A 28 7.48 -7.77 -0.16
N LYS A 29 8.76 -7.84 -0.55
CA LYS A 29 9.87 -7.38 0.30
C LYS A 29 9.88 -5.86 0.44
N ALA A 30 9.65 -5.15 -0.67
CA ALA A 30 9.53 -3.69 -0.65
C ALA A 30 8.33 -3.25 0.20
N ALA A 31 7.21 -3.97 0.15
CA ALA A 31 6.06 -3.72 1.03
C ALA A 31 6.38 -3.94 2.51
N ARG A 32 7.03 -5.05 2.86
CA ARG A 32 7.47 -5.29 4.26
C ARG A 32 8.41 -4.19 4.75
N ALA A 33 9.31 -3.70 3.90
CA ALA A 33 10.18 -2.58 4.23
C ALA A 33 9.37 -1.29 4.47
N ALA A 34 8.30 -1.08 3.71
CA ALA A 34 7.38 0.06 3.88
C ALA A 34 6.59 0.00 5.19
N LEU A 35 6.16 -1.19 5.61
CA LEU A 35 5.35 -1.41 6.81
C LEU A 35 6.17 -1.37 8.10
N ARG A 36 7.46 -1.71 8.05
CA ARG A 36 8.34 -1.76 9.23
C ARG A 36 8.38 -0.44 10.04
N PRO A 37 8.56 0.76 9.44
CA PRO A 37 8.53 2.03 10.17
C PRO A 37 7.16 2.39 10.75
N LEU A 38 6.08 1.81 10.23
CA LEU A 38 4.72 2.05 10.75
C LEU A 38 4.47 1.27 12.04
N GLY A 39 5.39 0.38 12.44
CA GLY A 39 5.17 -0.57 13.52
C GLY A 39 4.11 -1.61 13.20
N ALA A 40 3.63 -1.65 11.95
CA ALA A 40 2.74 -2.68 11.44
C ALA A 40 3.49 -4.02 11.46
N LEU A 41 2.84 -5.07 11.96
CA LEU A 41 3.44 -6.40 12.19
C LEU A 41 4.50 -6.47 13.31
N SER A 42 4.62 -5.44 14.16
CA SER A 42 5.50 -5.46 15.34
C SER A 42 4.94 -6.35 16.45
N ARG A 43 5.75 -6.64 17.48
CA ARG A 43 5.27 -7.32 18.70
C ARG A 43 4.08 -6.60 19.34
N ALA A 44 4.11 -5.27 19.39
CA ALA A 44 3.01 -4.45 19.92
C ALA A 44 1.76 -4.42 19.01
N ALA A 45 1.89 -4.77 17.72
CA ALA A 45 0.74 -4.99 16.85
C ALA A 45 0.10 -6.36 17.13
N ARG A 46 0.93 -7.40 17.30
CA ARG A 46 0.48 -8.74 17.73
C ARG A 46 -0.24 -8.73 19.08
N GLU A 47 0.26 -7.94 20.03
CA GLU A 47 -0.38 -7.83 21.35
C GLU A 47 -1.71 -7.09 21.31
N ARG A 48 -1.93 -6.20 20.33
CA ARG A 48 -3.21 -5.48 20.14
C ARG A 48 -4.27 -6.32 19.45
N GLU A 49 -3.90 -7.07 18.42
CA GLU A 49 -4.85 -7.88 17.64
C GLU A 49 -5.11 -9.25 18.27
N GLY A 50 -4.35 -9.65 19.30
CA GLY A 50 -4.39 -11.02 19.82
C GLY A 50 -3.43 -11.93 19.05
N ALA A 51 -3.24 -13.17 19.51
CA ALA A 51 -2.32 -14.14 18.91
C ALA A 51 -2.81 -14.69 17.56
N ASP A 52 -3.20 -13.79 16.67
CA ASP A 52 -3.75 -14.06 15.36
C ASP A 52 -2.66 -14.55 14.40
N THR A 53 -3.09 -15.35 13.45
CA THR A 53 -2.20 -15.96 12.46
C THR A 53 -1.48 -14.87 11.67
N ALA A 54 -0.27 -15.17 11.19
CA ALA A 54 0.53 -14.20 10.42
C ALA A 54 -0.23 -13.61 9.21
N ARG A 55 -1.25 -14.32 8.71
CA ARG A 55 -2.12 -13.90 7.62
C ARG A 55 -3.07 -12.75 8.03
N GLU A 56 -3.71 -12.83 9.19
CA GLU A 56 -4.63 -11.81 9.70
C GLU A 56 -3.91 -10.50 10.01
N LEU A 57 -2.74 -10.58 10.63
CA LEU A 57 -1.91 -9.40 10.89
C LEU A 57 -1.48 -8.70 9.61
N VAL A 58 -1.16 -9.48 8.56
CA VAL A 58 -0.84 -8.92 7.23
C VAL A 58 -2.07 -8.31 6.59
N ALA A 59 -3.25 -8.93 6.70
CA ALA A 59 -4.49 -8.38 6.18
C ALA A 59 -4.79 -7.01 6.80
N ILE A 60 -4.76 -6.89 8.13
CA ILE A 60 -4.98 -5.63 8.86
C ILE A 60 -3.94 -4.58 8.44
N ALA A 61 -2.65 -4.96 8.47
CA ALA A 61 -1.56 -4.04 8.14
C ALA A 61 -1.64 -3.53 6.70
N VAL A 62 -2.01 -4.39 5.75
CA VAL A 62 -2.16 -4.01 4.33
C VAL A 62 -3.39 -3.12 4.15
N ARG A 63 -4.54 -3.46 4.75
CA ARG A 63 -5.76 -2.65 4.67
C ARG A 63 -5.55 -1.23 5.20
N ASP A 64 -4.98 -1.11 6.40
CA ASP A 64 -4.68 0.20 7.01
C ASP A 64 -3.70 1.02 6.16
N ALA A 65 -2.69 0.35 5.59
CA ALA A 65 -1.71 0.97 4.73
C ALA A 65 -2.28 1.43 3.38
N LEU A 66 -3.26 0.70 2.85
CA LEU A 66 -4.02 1.08 1.65
C LEU A 66 -4.93 2.28 1.95
N ALA A 67 -5.65 2.28 3.06
CA ALA A 67 -6.47 3.43 3.49
C ALA A 67 -5.61 4.70 3.66
N ASP A 68 -4.45 4.58 4.34
CA ASP A 68 -3.47 5.67 4.45
C ASP A 68 -3.01 6.17 3.06
N ALA A 69 -2.83 5.26 2.10
CA ALA A 69 -2.44 5.58 0.73
C ALA A 69 -3.54 6.32 -0.02
N PHE A 70 -4.81 5.96 0.16
CA PHE A 70 -5.96 6.63 -0.45
C PHE A 70 -6.13 8.05 0.07
N HIS A 71 -6.00 8.25 1.40
CA HIS A 71 -5.94 9.59 1.99
C HIS A 71 -4.81 10.45 1.41
N LEU A 72 -3.63 9.86 1.21
CA LEU A 72 -2.52 10.57 0.54
C LEU A 72 -2.83 10.84 -0.95
N GLY A 73 -3.43 9.88 -1.66
CA GLY A 73 -3.85 9.99 -3.05
C GLY A 73 -4.78 11.17 -3.29
N ARG A 74 -5.74 11.39 -2.39
CA ARG A 74 -6.62 12.56 -2.42
C ARG A 74 -5.85 13.88 -2.42
N THR A 75 -4.75 13.99 -1.68
CA THR A 75 -3.90 15.20 -1.68
C THR A 75 -3.15 15.41 -3.01
N TYR A 76 -3.09 14.38 -3.85
CA TYR A 76 -2.53 14.43 -5.20
C TYR A 76 -3.62 14.41 -6.28
N ALA A 77 -4.90 14.58 -5.91
CA ALA A 77 -6.05 14.46 -6.79
C ALA A 77 -6.12 13.11 -7.53
N LEU A 78 -5.79 12.02 -6.81
CA LEU A 78 -5.90 10.63 -7.28
C LEU A 78 -6.98 9.90 -6.48
N SER A 79 -7.91 9.26 -7.17
CA SER A 79 -8.85 8.31 -6.59
C SER A 79 -8.19 6.94 -6.38
N PRO A 80 -8.78 6.05 -5.55
CA PRO A 80 -8.38 4.63 -5.50
C PRO A 80 -8.33 4.01 -6.90
N GLN A 81 -9.34 4.30 -7.73
CA GLN A 81 -9.41 3.77 -9.09
C GLN A 81 -8.28 4.29 -10.00
N ASP A 82 -7.85 5.55 -9.87
CA ASP A 82 -6.66 6.06 -10.58
C ASP A 82 -5.39 5.28 -10.19
N LEU A 83 -5.23 4.99 -8.88
CA LEU A 83 -4.10 4.22 -8.37
C LEU A 83 -4.13 2.77 -8.87
N GLU A 84 -5.31 2.17 -8.97
CA GLU A 84 -5.51 0.86 -9.57
C GLU A 84 -5.15 0.85 -11.06
N GLN A 85 -5.62 1.82 -11.84
CA GLN A 85 -5.29 1.92 -13.27
C GLN A 85 -3.77 2.08 -13.49
N LEU A 86 -3.10 2.90 -12.66
CA LEU A 86 -1.65 3.03 -12.69
C LEU A 86 -0.97 1.70 -12.32
N HIS A 87 -1.50 0.97 -11.34
CA HIS A 87 -0.99 -0.34 -10.95
C HIS A 87 -1.12 -1.39 -12.06
N LEU A 88 -2.29 -1.48 -12.70
CA LEU A 88 -2.54 -2.37 -13.83
C LEU A 88 -1.64 -2.04 -15.03
N GLY A 89 -1.47 -0.75 -15.33
CA GLY A 89 -0.53 -0.30 -16.37
C GLY A 89 0.90 -0.76 -16.10
N ARG A 90 1.36 -0.64 -14.84
CA ARG A 90 2.67 -1.13 -14.40
C ARG A 90 2.82 -2.65 -14.56
N LEU A 91 1.81 -3.43 -14.17
CA LEU A 91 1.82 -4.89 -14.32
C LEU A 91 1.90 -5.33 -15.78
N ALA A 92 1.23 -4.59 -16.67
CA ALA A 92 1.31 -4.79 -18.12
C ALA A 92 2.65 -4.34 -18.73
N GLY A 93 3.62 -3.89 -17.91
CA GLY A 93 4.92 -3.38 -18.38
C GLY A 93 4.82 -2.04 -19.11
N ARG A 94 3.67 -1.34 -19.02
CA ARG A 94 3.48 -0.04 -19.67
C ARG A 94 4.13 1.05 -18.82
N PRO A 95 4.76 2.06 -19.44
CA PRO A 95 5.18 3.25 -18.71
C PRO A 95 3.98 3.96 -18.11
N PHE A 96 4.17 4.67 -17.01
CA PHE A 96 3.14 5.55 -16.48
C PHE A 96 2.78 6.63 -17.53
N PRO A 97 1.51 7.10 -17.57
CA PRO A 97 1.12 8.22 -18.41
C PRO A 97 2.04 9.43 -18.20
N ALA A 98 2.34 10.20 -19.26
CA ALA A 98 3.27 11.33 -19.19
C ALA A 98 2.89 12.41 -18.15
N ARG A 99 1.60 12.50 -17.80
CA ARG A 99 1.06 13.40 -16.76
C ARG A 99 1.29 12.91 -15.33
N THR A 100 1.78 11.69 -15.13
CA THR A 100 1.97 11.11 -13.80
C THR A 100 3.22 11.68 -13.16
N THR A 101 3.04 12.39 -12.04
CA THR A 101 4.16 12.92 -11.26
C THR A 101 4.94 11.79 -10.55
N ASP A 102 6.19 12.04 -10.18
CA ASP A 102 7.00 11.08 -9.39
C ASP A 102 6.31 10.65 -8.09
N ARG A 103 5.56 11.57 -7.47
CA ARG A 103 4.79 11.28 -6.24
C ARG A 103 3.64 10.33 -6.50
N ALA A 104 2.91 10.53 -7.59
CA ALA A 104 1.83 9.65 -8.03
C ALA A 104 2.37 8.26 -8.42
N ALA A 105 3.47 8.22 -9.17
CA ALA A 105 4.16 6.99 -9.52
C ALA A 105 4.63 6.21 -8.28
N ALA A 106 5.26 6.89 -7.31
CA ALA A 106 5.70 6.27 -6.07
C ALA A 106 4.53 5.73 -5.24
N LEU A 107 3.41 6.47 -5.18
CA LEU A 107 2.19 6.03 -4.48
C LEU A 107 1.56 4.81 -5.14
N ALA A 108 1.44 4.79 -6.47
CA ALA A 108 0.95 3.63 -7.22
C ALA A 108 1.87 2.40 -7.04
N CYS A 109 3.20 2.62 -7.05
CA CYS A 109 4.16 1.58 -6.76
C CYS A 109 4.00 0.99 -5.35
N TYR A 110 3.73 1.85 -4.37
CA TYR A 110 3.47 1.45 -2.99
C TYR A 110 2.22 0.60 -2.86
N VAL A 111 1.09 1.04 -3.42
CA VAL A 111 -0.17 0.28 -3.45
C VAL A 111 0.02 -1.09 -4.11
N GLY A 112 0.67 -1.14 -5.27
CA GLY A 112 0.94 -2.42 -5.94
C GLY A 112 1.82 -3.36 -5.11
N ASN A 113 2.81 -2.84 -4.39
CA ASN A 113 3.65 -3.65 -3.50
C ASN A 113 2.84 -4.20 -2.31
N LEU A 114 1.92 -3.43 -1.73
CA LEU A 114 1.01 -3.88 -0.68
C LEU A 114 0.09 -5.00 -1.16
N ARG A 115 -0.51 -4.85 -2.35
CA ARG A 115 -1.32 -5.89 -3.00
C ARG A 115 -0.53 -7.19 -3.19
N ARG A 116 0.71 -7.10 -3.68
CA ARG A 116 1.58 -8.28 -3.80
C ARG A 116 1.98 -8.90 -2.48
N LEU A 117 2.09 -8.09 -1.42
CA LEU A 117 2.29 -8.63 -0.08
C LEU A 117 1.06 -9.43 0.36
N ALA A 118 -0.15 -8.95 0.08
CA ALA A 118 -1.37 -9.68 0.39
C ALA A 118 -1.44 -11.04 -0.33
N ASP A 119 -1.21 -11.07 -1.64
CA ASP A 119 -1.16 -12.31 -2.43
C ASP A 119 -0.11 -13.31 -1.91
N ALA A 120 1.07 -12.82 -1.49
CA ALA A 120 2.09 -13.68 -0.90
C ALA A 120 1.66 -14.38 0.41
N TYR A 121 0.57 -13.94 1.04
CA TYR A 121 -0.04 -14.56 2.23
C TYR A 121 -1.40 -15.21 1.91
N GLY A 122 -1.73 -15.41 0.62
CA GLY A 122 -2.98 -16.02 0.17
C GLY A 122 -4.21 -15.18 0.51
N LEU A 123 -4.06 -13.86 0.59
CA LEU A 123 -5.17 -12.93 0.78
C LEU A 123 -5.73 -12.52 -0.58
N ASN A 124 -7.04 -12.29 -0.65
CA ASN A 124 -7.66 -11.76 -1.85
C ASN A 124 -7.31 -10.27 -1.98
N GLU A 125 -6.52 -9.92 -3.00
CA GLU A 125 -6.06 -8.55 -3.22
C GLU A 125 -7.21 -7.57 -3.47
N ASP A 126 -8.23 -8.00 -4.22
CA ASP A 126 -9.35 -7.14 -4.61
C ASP A 126 -10.25 -6.87 -3.40
N GLN A 127 -10.54 -7.91 -2.61
CA GLN A 127 -11.30 -7.73 -1.36
C GLN A 127 -10.60 -6.76 -0.40
N LEU A 128 -9.27 -6.86 -0.25
CA LEU A 128 -8.52 -5.95 0.62
C LEU A 128 -8.51 -4.50 0.11
N PHE A 129 -8.53 -4.33 -1.21
CA PHE A 129 -8.62 -3.03 -1.83
C PHE A 129 -9.99 -2.40 -1.58
N ASP A 130 -11.07 -3.16 -1.80
CA ASP A 130 -12.44 -2.75 -1.54
C ASP A 130 -12.64 -2.42 -0.05
N ASP A 131 -12.19 -3.30 0.86
CA ASP A 131 -12.27 -3.08 2.31
C ASP A 131 -11.55 -1.80 2.73
N ALA A 132 -10.38 -1.52 2.15
CA ALA A 132 -9.62 -0.30 2.43
C ALA A 132 -10.31 0.95 1.88
N GLU A 133 -11.02 0.82 0.76
CA GLU A 133 -11.80 1.92 0.18
C GLU A 133 -13.00 2.26 1.06
N GLU A 134 -13.70 1.25 1.60
CA GLU A 134 -14.81 1.46 2.54
C GLU A 134 -14.33 2.13 3.83
N VAL A 135 -13.20 1.70 4.41
CA VAL A 135 -12.58 2.39 5.55
C VAL A 135 -12.27 3.85 5.22
N TYR A 136 -11.64 4.10 4.07
CA TYR A 136 -11.35 5.46 3.59
C TYR A 136 -12.61 6.32 3.47
N LYS A 137 -13.71 5.78 2.91
CA LYS A 137 -14.99 6.49 2.76
C LYS A 137 -15.62 6.85 4.10
N HIS A 138 -15.56 5.94 5.09
CA HIS A 138 -16.10 6.20 6.42
C HIS A 138 -15.33 7.26 7.21
N GLU A 139 -14.02 7.38 6.98
CA GLU A 139 -13.18 8.38 7.68
C GLU A 139 -13.31 9.80 7.12
N ILE A 140 -13.99 9.98 5.99
CA ILE A 140 -14.21 11.29 5.34
C ILE A 140 -15.65 11.79 5.36
N ALA A 141 -16.59 10.97 5.85
CA ALA A 141 -18.00 11.30 6.04
C ALA A 141 -18.23 12.04 7.36
#